data_AF-A0A063ZPT7-F1
#
_entry.id   AF-A0A063ZPT7-F1
#
_cell.length_a   1.000
_cell.length_b   1.000
_cell.length_c   1.000
_cell.angle_alpha   90.00
_cell.angle_beta   90.00
_cell.angle_gamma   90.00
#
_symmetry.space_group_name_H-M   'P 1'
#
loop_
_entity.id
_entity.type
_entity.pdbx_description
1 polymer ?
#
loop_
_entity_poly.entity_id
_entity_poly.type
_entity_poly.pdbx_seq_one_letter_code
_entity_poly.pdbx_strand_id
1 'polypeptide(L)'
;MGVGGENEFRRRSVESGSSTEPTDRPTVISKDDAFHLLQTSRRRDVVRYMARADGRVELRDLAEQVAAWEEETTVESLSSSDRQRVYISLYQTHLPKLDEHGIVDYDKDRGIVERRRRARQLESYLAVDPVDTAPDPWPRRYGVAVLLCVVFTGASIHEFGVGPSTGLALLVLATVGAVAVGHWWSKRDGSEPIPSVS
;
A
#
# COMPACT_ATOMS: atom_id res chain seq x y z
N MET A 1 23.86 47.34 50.79
CA MET A 1 22.40 47.06 50.65
C MET A 1 22.02 47.45 49.22
N GLY A 2 21.41 46.65 48.35
CA GLY A 2 20.80 45.34 48.45
C GLY A 2 19.75 45.25 47.33
N VAL A 3 19.78 44.15 46.55
CA VAL A 3 18.67 43.57 45.77
C VAL A 3 18.17 44.44 44.59
N GLY A 4 18.10 44.00 43.33
CA GLY A 4 17.88 42.65 42.80
C GLY A 4 16.54 42.65 42.06
N GLY A 5 16.59 42.46 40.73
CA GLY A 5 15.55 41.86 39.90
C GLY A 5 14.17 42.53 39.81
N GLU A 6 13.42 42.09 38.80
CA GLU A 6 11.96 42.11 38.77
C GLU A 6 11.33 43.50 38.51
N ASN A 7 10.91 43.74 37.27
CA ASN A 7 9.49 43.98 36.97
C ASN A 7 9.32 44.17 35.46
N GLU A 8 9.28 43.01 34.82
CA GLU A 8 8.75 42.71 33.52
C GLU A 8 7.46 43.50 33.24
N PHE A 9 7.58 44.38 32.26
CA PHE A 9 6.57 44.93 31.37
C PHE A 9 5.13 44.42 31.61
N ARG A 10 4.44 45.05 32.55
CA ARG A 10 3.01 44.82 32.82
C ARG A 10 2.15 45.62 31.83
N ARG A 11 1.29 44.89 31.10
CA ARG A 11 0.04 45.28 30.41
C ARG A 11 0.13 45.87 29.00
N ARG A 12 -0.19 45.03 28.00
CA ARG A 12 -1.29 45.32 27.07
C ARG A 12 -1.88 44.05 26.45
N SER A 13 -3.21 44.03 26.37
CA SER A 13 -4.05 43.18 25.51
C SER A 13 -4.41 41.77 26.02
N VAL A 14 -5.37 41.78 26.94
CA VAL A 14 -6.52 40.86 26.88
C VAL A 14 -7.28 41.20 25.59
N GLU A 15 -7.45 40.21 24.70
CA GLU A 15 -8.54 40.01 23.70
C GLU A 15 -8.01 39.36 22.41
N SER A 16 -8.19 38.05 22.32
CA SER A 16 -8.87 37.42 21.18
C SER A 16 -8.93 35.93 21.43
N GLY A 17 -10.04 35.50 22.02
CA GLY A 17 -10.50 34.14 21.76
C GLY A 17 -10.79 34.05 20.26
N SER A 18 -9.89 33.41 19.52
CA SER A 18 -10.27 32.91 18.19
C SER A 18 -11.11 31.67 18.43
N SER A 19 -12.40 31.89 18.65
CA SER A 19 -13.40 30.88 18.32
C SER A 19 -13.23 30.59 16.84
N THR A 20 -12.51 29.53 16.51
CA THR A 20 -12.44 28.99 15.16
C THR A 20 -13.82 28.44 14.84
N GLU A 21 -14.62 29.26 14.16
CA GLU A 21 -15.78 28.84 13.39
C GLU A 21 -15.44 27.59 12.57
N PRO A 22 -16.32 26.59 12.47
CA PRO A 22 -16.07 25.40 11.68
C PRO A 22 -16.10 25.78 10.20
N THR A 23 -14.93 26.09 9.65
CA THR A 23 -14.75 26.36 8.22
C THR A 23 -15.32 25.21 7.40
N ASP A 24 -16.26 25.57 6.54
CA ASP A 24 -16.82 24.79 5.44
C ASP A 24 -15.71 23.98 4.74
N ARG A 25 -15.59 22.69 5.08
CA ARG A 25 -14.64 21.81 4.39
C ARG A 25 -15.08 21.75 2.93
N PRO A 26 -14.21 21.99 1.94
CA PRO A 26 -14.57 21.95 0.52
C PRO A 26 -15.27 20.64 0.16
N THR A 27 -16.43 20.71 -0.50
CA THR A 27 -17.27 19.55 -0.89
C THR A 27 -16.54 18.54 -1.78
N VAL A 28 -15.43 18.96 -2.38
CA VAL A 28 -14.58 18.15 -3.26
C VAL A 28 -13.19 17.97 -2.62
N ILE A 29 -12.71 16.73 -2.58
CA ILE A 29 -11.35 16.39 -2.12
C ILE A 29 -10.36 16.82 -3.22
N SER A 30 -9.31 17.55 -2.84
CA SER A 30 -8.25 17.92 -3.78
C SER A 30 -7.48 16.68 -4.24
N LYS A 31 -6.88 16.74 -5.43
CA LYS A 31 -6.08 15.61 -5.95
C LYS A 31 -4.89 15.30 -5.04
N ASP A 32 -4.25 16.33 -4.50
CA ASP A 32 -3.10 16.18 -3.61
C ASP A 32 -3.50 15.55 -2.26
N ASP A 33 -4.64 15.95 -1.69
CA ASP A 33 -5.20 15.31 -0.50
C ASP A 33 -5.58 13.86 -0.76
N ALA A 34 -6.20 13.57 -1.91
CA ALA A 34 -6.55 12.21 -2.31
C ALA A 34 -5.29 11.33 -2.41
N PHE A 35 -4.23 11.80 -3.07
CA PHE A 35 -2.95 11.08 -3.13
C PHE A 35 -2.32 10.89 -1.76
N HIS A 36 -2.29 11.95 -0.95
CA HIS A 36 -1.73 11.89 0.40
C HIS A 36 -2.48 10.87 1.27
N LEU A 37 -3.82 10.83 1.19
CA LEU A 37 -4.64 9.84 1.89
C LEU A 37 -4.45 8.42 1.33
N LEU A 38 -4.30 8.24 0.03
CA LEU A 38 -4.19 6.91 -0.58
C LEU A 38 -2.77 6.34 -0.62
N GLN A 39 -1.76 7.11 -0.22
CA GLN A 39 -0.36 6.67 -0.21
C GLN A 39 -0.08 5.46 0.71
N THR A 40 -0.90 5.26 1.75
CA THR A 40 -0.74 4.13 2.67
C THR A 40 -1.68 2.98 2.29
N SER A 41 -1.13 1.76 2.15
CA SER A 41 -1.91 0.54 1.86
C SER A 41 -3.10 0.38 2.81
N ARG A 42 -2.88 0.47 4.13
CA ARG A 42 -3.96 0.43 5.14
C ARG A 42 -5.10 1.42 4.90
N ARG A 43 -4.81 2.66 4.50
CA ARG A 43 -5.87 3.66 4.22
C ARG A 43 -6.63 3.31 2.95
N ARG A 44 -5.94 2.84 1.91
CA ARG A 44 -6.57 2.30 0.69
C ARG A 44 -7.48 1.12 1.01
N ASP A 45 -7.02 0.21 1.84
CA ASP A 45 -7.75 -1.01 2.20
C ASP A 45 -8.99 -0.68 3.03
N VAL A 46 -8.91 0.26 3.98
CA VAL A 46 -10.08 0.77 4.69
C VAL A 46 -11.11 1.35 3.74
N VAL A 47 -10.69 2.23 2.82
CA VAL A 47 -11.62 2.86 1.86
C VAL A 47 -12.23 1.80 0.93
N ARG A 48 -11.43 0.83 0.49
CA ARG A 48 -11.86 -0.32 -0.31
C ARG A 48 -12.87 -1.21 0.43
N TYR A 49 -12.70 -1.42 1.73
CA TYR A 49 -13.65 -2.16 2.57
C TYR A 49 -14.96 -1.38 2.68
N MET A 50 -14.88 -0.11 3.10
CA MET A 50 -16.03 0.75 3.29
C MET A 50 -16.83 1.00 2.00
N ALA A 51 -16.19 0.91 0.84
CA ALA A 51 -16.86 1.02 -0.46
C ALA A 51 -17.88 -0.11 -0.70
N ARG A 52 -17.60 -1.32 -0.17
CA ARG A 52 -18.44 -2.51 -0.31
C ARG A 52 -19.36 -2.73 0.89
N ALA A 53 -19.00 -2.20 2.06
CA ALA A 53 -19.81 -2.32 3.25
C ALA A 53 -21.03 -1.39 3.19
N ASP A 54 -22.20 -1.94 3.53
CA ASP A 54 -23.42 -1.17 3.69
C ASP A 54 -23.57 -0.69 5.14
N GLY A 55 -23.39 0.62 5.36
CA GLY A 55 -23.69 1.26 6.64
C GLY A 55 -22.52 1.31 7.63
N ARG A 56 -22.80 0.90 8.87
CA ARG A 56 -21.91 0.96 10.05
C ARG A 56 -21.07 -0.31 10.13
N VAL A 57 -19.78 -0.15 10.38
CA VAL A 57 -18.82 -1.25 10.51
C VAL A 57 -18.10 -1.13 11.85
N GLU A 58 -17.88 -2.24 12.54
CA GLU A 58 -17.05 -2.25 13.74
C GLU A 58 -15.56 -2.17 13.37
N LEU A 59 -14.79 -1.38 14.12
CA LEU A 59 -13.35 -1.25 13.94
C LEU A 59 -12.64 -2.62 14.02
N ARG A 60 -13.15 -3.52 14.87
CA ARG A 60 -12.64 -4.88 14.98
C ARG A 60 -12.75 -5.61 13.64
N ASP A 61 -13.93 -5.70 13.08
CA ASP A 61 -14.18 -6.39 11.80
C ASP A 61 -13.38 -5.75 10.66
N LEU A 62 -13.30 -4.42 10.65
CA LEU A 62 -12.49 -3.68 9.70
C LEU A 62 -10.99 -4.02 9.84
N ALA A 63 -10.47 -4.08 11.06
CA ALA A 63 -9.08 -4.42 11.33
C ALA A 63 -8.76 -5.87 10.95
N GLU A 64 -9.68 -6.79 11.21
CA GLU A 64 -9.55 -8.19 10.85
C GLU A 64 -9.49 -8.37 9.33
N GLN A 65 -10.39 -7.73 8.58
CA GLN A 65 -10.35 -7.83 7.12
C GLN A 65 -9.12 -7.16 6.50
N VAL A 66 -8.71 -6.00 7.03
CA VAL A 66 -7.49 -5.32 6.55
C VAL A 66 -6.26 -6.16 6.86
N ALA A 67 -6.15 -6.75 8.04
CA ALA A 67 -5.05 -7.65 8.40
C ALA A 67 -5.01 -8.89 7.49
N ALA A 68 -6.17 -9.47 7.16
CA ALA A 68 -6.26 -10.59 6.24
C ALA A 68 -5.71 -10.24 4.85
N TRP A 69 -6.00 -9.04 4.35
CA TRP A 69 -5.42 -8.57 3.08
C TRP A 69 -3.92 -8.28 3.18
N GLU A 70 -3.42 -7.74 4.30
CA GLU A 70 -1.98 -7.45 4.48
C GLU A 70 -1.13 -8.71 4.56
N GLU A 71 -1.62 -9.74 5.24
CA GLU A 71 -0.91 -11.01 5.44
C GLU A 71 -1.25 -12.05 4.35
N GLU A 72 -1.98 -11.64 3.30
CA GLU A 72 -2.43 -12.49 2.18
C GLU A 72 -3.11 -13.79 2.64
N THR A 73 -3.96 -13.68 3.66
CA THR A 73 -4.55 -14.83 4.37
C THR A 73 -6.04 -14.62 4.64
N THR A 74 -6.68 -15.58 5.31
CA THR A 74 -8.10 -15.49 5.71
C THR A 74 -8.23 -14.92 7.13
N VAL A 75 -9.39 -14.36 7.47
CA VAL A 75 -9.62 -13.82 8.83
C VAL A 75 -9.45 -14.93 9.88
N GLU A 76 -9.86 -16.14 9.55
CA GLU A 76 -9.80 -17.33 10.41
C GLU A 76 -8.36 -17.79 10.68
N SER A 77 -7.44 -17.56 9.74
CA SER A 77 -6.03 -17.94 9.84
C SER A 77 -5.13 -16.85 10.43
N LEU A 78 -5.68 -15.67 10.75
CA LEU A 78 -4.90 -14.58 11.34
C LEU A 78 -4.46 -14.89 12.77
N SER A 79 -3.21 -14.55 13.09
CA SER A 79 -2.75 -14.51 14.47
C SER A 79 -3.43 -13.37 15.25
N SER A 80 -3.48 -13.49 16.57
CA SER A 80 -3.95 -12.39 17.44
C SER A 80 -3.04 -11.17 17.35
N SER A 81 -1.73 -11.37 17.15
CA SER A 81 -0.76 -10.28 17.02
C SER A 81 -0.98 -9.45 15.76
N ASP A 82 -1.32 -10.08 14.63
CA ASP A 82 -1.53 -9.36 13.36
C ASP A 82 -2.81 -8.53 13.44
N ARG A 83 -3.89 -9.12 13.96
CA ARG A 83 -5.15 -8.41 14.24
C ARG A 83 -4.91 -7.21 15.17
N GLN A 84 -4.17 -7.41 16.26
CA GLN A 84 -3.89 -6.34 17.21
C GLN A 84 -3.04 -5.21 16.59
N ARG A 85 -2.02 -5.56 15.80
CA ARG A 85 -1.13 -4.58 15.15
C ARG A 85 -1.92 -3.68 14.20
N VAL A 86 -2.80 -4.26 13.39
CA VAL A 86 -3.65 -3.51 12.46
C VAL A 86 -4.69 -2.68 13.21
N TYR A 87 -5.37 -3.27 14.20
CA TYR A 87 -6.34 -2.56 15.05
C TYR A 87 -5.76 -1.28 15.65
N ILE A 88 -4.59 -1.37 16.30
CA ILE A 88 -3.91 -0.21 16.89
C ILE A 88 -3.60 0.85 15.83
N SER A 89 -3.08 0.43 14.68
CA SER A 89 -2.75 1.34 13.57
C SER A 89 -3.97 2.07 13.02
N LEU A 90 -5.08 1.35 12.86
CA LEU A 90 -6.35 1.93 12.40
C LEU A 90 -6.89 2.93 13.43
N TYR A 91 -6.91 2.54 14.70
CA TYR A 91 -7.39 3.36 15.81
C TYR A 91 -6.62 4.68 15.95
N GLN A 92 -5.29 4.61 15.94
CA GLN A 92 -4.42 5.74 16.29
C GLN A 92 -4.14 6.67 15.11
N THR A 93 -3.98 6.12 13.90
CA THR A 93 -3.41 6.87 12.77
C THR A 93 -4.38 6.95 11.59
N HIS A 94 -4.90 5.82 11.13
CA HIS A 94 -5.58 5.79 9.82
C HIS A 94 -7.01 6.30 9.87
N LEU A 95 -7.83 5.82 10.80
CA LEU A 95 -9.23 6.27 10.92
C LEU A 95 -9.35 7.74 11.33
N PRO A 96 -8.58 8.25 12.31
CA PRO A 96 -8.61 9.67 12.63
C PRO A 96 -8.28 10.55 11.42
N LYS A 97 -7.28 10.16 10.62
CA LYS A 97 -6.93 10.90 9.41
C LYS A 97 -8.04 10.85 8.35
N LEU A 98 -8.69 9.70 8.16
CA LEU A 98 -9.80 9.59 7.22
C LEU A 98 -11.03 10.39 7.67
N ASP A 99 -11.26 10.49 8.98
CA ASP A 99 -12.34 11.30 9.58
C ASP A 99 -12.09 12.82 9.48
N GLU A 100 -10.85 13.26 9.72
CA GLU A 100 -10.42 14.65 9.52
C GLU A 100 -10.72 15.14 8.09
N HIS A 101 -10.54 14.28 7.10
CA HIS A 101 -10.83 14.58 5.69
C HIS A 101 -12.28 14.26 5.28
N GLY A 102 -13.11 13.78 6.22
CA GLY A 102 -14.54 13.51 6.02
C GLY A 102 -14.81 12.33 5.07
N ILE A 103 -13.87 11.40 4.97
CA ILE A 103 -13.98 10.17 4.18
C ILE A 103 -14.84 9.15 4.92
N VAL A 104 -14.60 9.01 6.22
CA VAL A 104 -15.41 8.21 7.14
C VAL A 104 -15.92 9.10 8.27
N ASP A 105 -16.90 8.62 9.01
CA ASP A 105 -17.21 9.08 10.37
C ASP A 105 -16.64 8.04 11.31
N TYR A 106 -15.74 8.43 12.20
CA TYR A 106 -15.13 7.48 13.13
C TYR A 106 -15.46 7.85 14.58
N ASP A 107 -16.34 7.04 15.19
CA ASP A 107 -16.62 7.10 16.62
C ASP A 107 -15.58 6.27 17.38
N LYS A 108 -14.60 6.97 17.98
CA LYS A 108 -13.52 6.34 18.76
C LYS A 108 -14.00 5.62 20.00
N ASP A 109 -15.01 6.17 20.67
CA ASP A 109 -15.49 5.65 21.94
C ASP A 109 -16.28 4.35 21.73
N ARG A 110 -17.02 4.29 20.62
CA ARG A 110 -17.81 3.11 20.24
C ARG A 110 -17.09 2.15 19.31
N GLY A 111 -15.96 2.56 18.72
CA GLY A 111 -15.25 1.77 17.71
C GLY A 111 -16.06 1.55 16.44
N ILE A 112 -16.90 2.51 16.04
CA ILE A 112 -17.78 2.39 14.87
C ILE A 112 -17.29 3.31 13.75
N VAL A 113 -17.23 2.76 12.54
CA VAL A 113 -16.84 3.48 11.33
C VAL A 113 -18.02 3.52 10.37
N GLU A 114 -18.38 4.72 9.89
CA GLU A 114 -19.45 4.92 8.91
C GLU A 114 -18.91 5.56 7.63
N ARG A 115 -19.38 5.09 6.48
CA ARG A 115 -19.01 5.71 5.20
C ARG A 115 -19.69 7.07 5.05
N ARG A 116 -18.91 8.13 4.80
CA ARG A 116 -19.45 9.45 4.44
C ARG A 116 -19.64 9.56 2.92
N ARG A 117 -20.49 10.50 2.48
CA ARG A 117 -20.78 10.74 1.04
C ARG A 117 -19.54 11.10 0.23
N ARG A 118 -18.53 11.74 0.85
CA ARG A 118 -17.25 12.11 0.23
C ARG A 118 -16.36 10.91 -0.10
N ALA A 119 -16.55 9.75 0.55
CA ALA A 119 -15.77 8.54 0.27
C ALA A 119 -15.82 8.12 -1.21
N ARG A 120 -16.98 8.35 -1.86
CA ARG A 120 -17.19 8.03 -3.29
C ARG A 120 -16.24 8.76 -4.23
N GLN A 121 -15.72 9.94 -3.85
CA GLN A 121 -14.72 10.65 -4.63
C GLN A 121 -13.35 9.97 -4.57
N LEU A 122 -13.06 9.24 -3.49
CA LEU A 122 -11.81 8.51 -3.31
C LEU A 122 -11.87 7.12 -3.97
N GLU A 123 -13.05 6.50 -3.98
CA GLU A 123 -13.33 5.23 -4.66
C GLU A 123 -12.96 5.28 -6.16
N SER A 124 -13.16 6.41 -6.86
CA SER A 124 -12.75 6.53 -8.26
C SER A 124 -11.23 6.49 -8.47
N TYR A 125 -10.44 6.93 -7.48
CA TYR A 125 -8.98 6.82 -7.55
C TYR A 125 -8.52 5.39 -7.24
N LEU A 126 -9.26 4.66 -6.41
CA LEU A 126 -8.99 3.23 -6.15
C LEU A 126 -9.38 2.34 -7.33
N ALA A 127 -10.43 2.69 -8.07
CA ALA A 127 -10.84 1.97 -9.28
C ALA A 127 -9.82 2.09 -10.42
N VAL A 128 -8.93 3.08 -10.37
CA VAL A 128 -7.86 3.29 -11.36
C VAL A 128 -6.61 2.44 -11.06
N ASP A 129 -6.54 1.79 -9.90
CA ASP A 129 -5.49 0.83 -9.57
C ASP A 129 -6.03 -0.62 -9.64
N PRO A 130 -5.98 -1.30 -10.81
CA PRO A 130 -5.68 -2.71 -10.80
C PRO A 130 -4.21 -2.88 -10.38
N VAL A 131 -3.89 -2.53 -9.12
CA VAL A 131 -2.73 -3.06 -8.39
C VAL A 131 -3.17 -4.32 -7.65
N ASP A 132 -4.13 -5.06 -8.22
CA ASP A 132 -3.95 -6.49 -8.38
C ASP A 132 -3.07 -6.68 -9.60
N THR A 133 -1.80 -6.28 -9.48
CA THR A 133 -0.78 -6.81 -10.36
C THR A 133 -0.70 -8.28 -10.00
N ALA A 134 -1.53 -9.11 -10.64
CA ALA A 134 -1.16 -10.48 -10.94
C ALA A 134 0.32 -10.42 -11.28
N PRO A 135 1.20 -11.10 -10.51
CA PRO A 135 2.63 -10.82 -10.45
C PRO A 135 3.11 -10.57 -11.85
N ASP A 136 3.52 -9.33 -12.16
CA ASP A 136 3.74 -8.86 -13.53
C ASP A 136 4.51 -9.99 -14.22
N PRO A 137 3.89 -10.72 -15.17
CA PRO A 137 4.54 -11.85 -15.78
C PRO A 137 5.48 -11.26 -16.82
N TRP A 138 6.48 -10.53 -16.33
CA TRP A 138 7.69 -10.13 -17.01
C TRP A 138 8.21 -11.26 -17.90
N PRO A 139 8.18 -12.58 -17.55
CA PRO A 139 8.54 -13.64 -18.48
C PRO A 139 7.85 -13.57 -19.86
N ARG A 140 6.62 -13.06 -19.94
CA ARG A 140 5.89 -12.90 -21.19
C ARG A 140 6.32 -11.67 -21.99
N ARG A 141 6.71 -10.58 -21.32
CA ARG A 141 7.20 -9.34 -21.97
C ARG A 141 8.63 -9.50 -22.49
N TYR A 142 9.47 -10.25 -21.80
CA TYR A 142 10.83 -10.55 -22.26
C TYR A 142 10.90 -11.81 -23.16
N GLY A 143 9.80 -12.54 -23.32
CA GLY A 143 9.72 -13.72 -24.18
C GLY A 143 10.00 -13.44 -25.66
N VAL A 144 9.61 -12.26 -26.18
CA VAL A 144 9.90 -11.86 -27.56
C VAL A 144 11.40 -11.60 -27.75
N ALA A 145 12.05 -10.95 -26.78
CA ALA A 145 13.50 -10.72 -26.84
C ALA A 145 14.28 -12.05 -26.80
N VAL A 146 13.85 -13.01 -25.95
CA VAL A 146 14.44 -14.36 -25.89
C VAL A 146 14.26 -15.10 -27.22
N LEU A 147 13.06 -15.05 -27.81
CA LEU A 147 12.77 -15.74 -29.07
C LEU A 147 13.59 -15.16 -30.23
N LEU A 148 13.74 -13.84 -30.31
CA LEU A 148 14.59 -13.17 -31.31
C LEU A 148 16.07 -13.55 -31.16
N CYS A 149 16.59 -13.63 -29.93
CA CYS A 149 17.96 -14.08 -29.69
C CYS A 149 18.18 -15.55 -30.10
N VAL A 150 17.21 -16.43 -29.84
CA VAL A 150 17.28 -17.85 -30.23
C VAL A 150 17.27 -18.00 -31.75
N VAL A 151 16.37 -17.30 -32.45
CA VAL A 151 16.29 -17.32 -33.92
C VAL A 151 17.57 -16.76 -34.55
N PHE A 152 18.08 -15.64 -34.04
CA PHE A 152 19.31 -15.01 -34.52
C PHE A 152 20.54 -15.93 -34.33
N THR A 153 20.62 -16.63 -33.20
CA THR A 153 21.69 -17.60 -32.92
C THR A 153 21.63 -18.78 -33.89
N GLY A 154 20.43 -19.32 -34.14
CA GLY A 154 20.23 -20.41 -35.11
C GLY A 154 20.59 -20.01 -36.55
N ALA A 155 20.17 -18.82 -37.00
CA ALA A 155 20.49 -18.29 -38.33
C ALA A 155 22.01 -18.08 -38.52
N SER A 156 22.69 -17.56 -37.49
CA SER A 156 24.14 -17.34 -37.52
C SER A 156 24.93 -18.66 -37.65
N ILE A 157 24.47 -19.73 -36.99
CA ILE A 157 25.10 -21.07 -37.09
C ILE A 157 24.93 -21.66 -38.51
N HIS A 158 23.76 -21.47 -39.13
CA HIS A 158 23.48 -21.95 -40.49
C HIS A 158 24.32 -21.25 -41.56
N GLU A 159 24.49 -19.92 -41.46
CA GLU A 159 25.20 -19.14 -42.49
C GLU A 159 26.72 -19.11 -42.33
N PHE A 160 27.26 -19.09 -41.10
CA PHE A 160 28.68 -18.81 -40.86
C PHE A 160 29.48 -19.96 -40.25
N GLY A 161 28.83 -21.05 -39.83
CA GLY A 161 29.49 -22.13 -39.08
C GLY A 161 29.96 -21.69 -37.68
N VAL A 162 30.59 -22.60 -36.94
CA VAL A 162 31.03 -22.34 -35.55
C VAL A 162 32.34 -21.55 -35.56
N GLY A 163 32.27 -20.28 -35.19
CA GLY A 163 33.41 -19.36 -35.13
C GLY A 163 33.47 -18.59 -33.80
N PRO A 164 34.49 -17.74 -33.58
CA PRO A 164 34.61 -16.98 -32.33
C PRO A 164 33.39 -16.07 -32.02
N SER A 165 32.63 -15.67 -33.04
CA SER A 165 31.37 -14.92 -32.93
C SER A 165 30.23 -15.73 -32.28
N THR A 166 30.17 -17.06 -32.46
CA THR A 166 29.15 -17.90 -31.81
C THR A 166 29.39 -18.03 -30.31
N GLY A 167 30.64 -17.90 -29.86
CA GLY A 167 30.99 -17.92 -28.43
C GLY A 167 30.39 -16.74 -27.67
N LEU A 168 30.39 -15.53 -28.27
CA LEU A 168 29.79 -14.34 -27.64
C LEU A 168 28.27 -14.43 -27.56
N ALA A 169 27.61 -14.95 -28.59
CA ALA A 169 26.16 -15.17 -28.58
C ALA A 169 25.73 -16.17 -27.48
N LEU A 170 26.48 -17.27 -27.33
CA LEU A 170 26.24 -18.25 -26.27
C LEU A 170 26.52 -17.67 -24.87
N LEU A 171 27.52 -16.79 -24.73
CA LEU A 171 27.82 -16.11 -23.48
C LEU A 171 26.68 -15.16 -23.07
N VAL A 172 26.13 -14.39 -24.00
CA VAL A 172 24.95 -13.53 -23.75
C VAL A 172 23.72 -14.38 -23.39
N LEU A 173 23.52 -15.52 -24.05
CA LEU A 173 22.40 -16.42 -23.73
C LEU A 173 22.58 -17.08 -22.34
N ALA A 174 23.82 -17.42 -21.97
CA ALA A 174 24.16 -17.98 -20.68
C ALA A 174 24.00 -16.97 -19.53
N THR A 175 24.38 -15.69 -19.73
CA THR A 175 24.17 -14.66 -18.71
C THR A 175 22.69 -14.39 -18.47
N VAL A 176 21.88 -14.31 -19.54
CA VAL A 176 20.41 -14.18 -19.44
C VAL A 176 19.81 -15.41 -18.74
N GLY A 177 20.25 -16.62 -19.09
CA GLY A 177 19.81 -17.86 -18.45
C GLY A 177 20.18 -17.92 -16.96
N ALA A 178 21.40 -17.52 -16.59
CA ALA A 178 21.87 -17.50 -15.22
C ALA A 178 21.10 -16.50 -14.35
N VAL A 179 20.78 -15.31 -14.89
CA VAL A 179 19.93 -14.32 -14.19
C VAL A 179 18.52 -14.87 -13.98
N ALA A 180 17.94 -15.53 -14.98
CA ALA A 180 16.61 -16.14 -14.86
C ALA A 180 16.57 -17.28 -13.82
N VAL A 181 17.61 -18.13 -13.78
CA VAL A 181 17.73 -19.24 -12.82
C VAL A 181 18.00 -18.74 -11.40
N GLY A 182 18.89 -17.74 -11.24
CA GLY A 182 19.16 -17.13 -9.93
C GLY A 182 17.90 -16.51 -9.33
N HIS A 183 17.11 -15.83 -10.15
CA HIS A 183 15.83 -15.27 -9.73
C HIS A 183 14.79 -16.36 -9.39
N TRP A 184 14.84 -17.53 -10.04
CA TRP A 184 13.96 -18.66 -9.73
C TRP A 184 14.36 -19.36 -8.41
N TRP A 185 15.67 -19.49 -8.15
CA TRP A 185 16.19 -20.05 -6.89
C TRP A 185 15.87 -19.15 -5.70
N SER A 186 16.04 -17.83 -5.84
CA SER A 186 15.68 -16.87 -4.79
C SER A 186 14.20 -16.91 -4.38
N LYS A 187 13.32 -17.44 -5.24
CA LYS A 187 11.89 -17.57 -4.96
C LYS A 187 11.51 -18.94 -4.34
N ARG A 188 12.38 -19.95 -4.43
CA ARG A 188 12.10 -21.30 -3.91
C ARG A 188 12.43 -21.49 -2.43
N ASP A 189 13.29 -20.64 -1.86
CA ASP A 189 13.67 -20.75 -0.44
C ASP A 189 12.65 -20.12 0.53
N GLY A 190 11.54 -19.56 0.02
CA GLY A 190 10.51 -18.89 0.82
C GLY A 190 9.28 -19.73 1.19
N SER A 191 9.23 -21.01 0.82
CA SER A 191 8.06 -21.88 1.10
C SER A 191 8.49 -23.15 1.82
N GLU A 192 8.63 -23.08 3.14
CA GLU A 192 8.70 -24.28 3.97
C GLU A 192 7.33 -24.99 3.97
N PRO A 193 7.30 -26.34 3.82
CA PRO A 193 6.07 -27.10 3.83
C PRO A 193 5.47 -27.17 5.25
N ILE A 194 4.21 -26.78 5.38
CA ILE A 194 3.41 -26.92 6.60
C ILE A 194 3.30 -28.43 6.94
N PRO A 195 3.74 -28.88 8.14
CA PRO A 195 3.55 -30.27 8.53
C PRO A 195 2.07 -30.57 8.74
N SER A 196 1.56 -31.56 8.01
CA SER A 196 0.21 -32.10 8.17
C SER A 196 0.07 -32.80 9.53
N VAL A 197 -0.83 -32.31 10.37
CA VAL A 197 -1.22 -32.97 11.63
C VAL A 197 -2.38 -33.90 11.36
N SER A 198 -2.20 -35.18 11.71
CA SER A 198 -3.21 -36.25 11.74
C SER A 198 -4.06 -36.19 13.01
#